data_AF-A0A1E4GQR2-F1
#
_entry.id   AF-A0A1E4GQR2-F1
#
_cell.length_a   1.000
_cell.length_b   1.000
_cell.length_c   1.000
_cell.angle_alpha   90.00
_cell.angle_beta   90.00
_cell.angle_gamma   90.00
#
_symmetry.space_group_name_H-M   'P 1'
#
loop_
_entity.id
_entity.type
_entity.pdbx_description
1 polymer ?
#
loop_
_entity_poly.entity_id
_entity_poly.type
_entity_poly.pdbx_seq_one_letter_code
_entity_poly.pdbx_strand_id
1 'polypeptide(L)' 'MATLPAVRWRLLDHAAARPVEVGEVVSVEAGGMPIFRIVGLAGPNAWVDDPRRPVRRLMPLAAFRWKGA' A
#
# COMPACT_ATOMS: atom_id res chain seq x y z
N MET A 1 8.16 24.24 -1.38
CA MET A 1 7.64 22.93 -0.91
C MET A 1 7.24 22.13 -2.13
N ALA A 2 7.88 20.99 -2.40
CA ALA A 2 7.41 20.12 -3.48
C ALA A 2 6.11 19.47 -3.02
N THR A 3 4.98 19.92 -3.55
CA THR A 3 3.72 19.17 -3.45
C THR A 3 3.93 17.85 -4.16
N LEU A 4 4.02 16.76 -3.40
CA LEU A 4 3.88 15.43 -3.96
C LEU A 4 2.58 15.42 -4.77
N PRO A 5 2.58 14.91 -6.02
CA PRO A 5 1.35 14.79 -6.78
C PRO A 5 0.34 14.00 -5.93
N ALA A 6 -0.89 14.49 -5.88
CA ALA A 6 -1.96 13.84 -5.12
C ALA A 6 -2.09 12.39 -5.59
N VAL A 7 -1.88 11.43 -4.69
CA VAL A 7 -2.03 10.01 -4.98
C VAL A 7 -3.47 9.77 -5.42
N ARG A 8 -3.66 9.26 -6.64
CA ARG A 8 -4.98 8.85 -7.11
C ARG A 8 -5.28 7.48 -6.53
N TRP A 9 -6.24 7.43 -5.62
CA TRP A 9 -6.64 6.17 -4.99
C TRP A 9 -7.65 5.43 -5.85
N ARG A 10 -7.43 4.12 -6.02
CA ARG A 10 -8.40 3.19 -6.61
C ARG A 10 -8.61 2.01 -5.67
N LEU A 11 -9.77 1.36 -5.79
CA LEU A 11 -10.03 0.12 -5.09
C LEU A 11 -8.99 -0.93 -5.48
N LEU A 12 -8.48 -1.62 -4.47
CA LEU A 12 -7.56 -2.74 -4.67
C LEU A 12 -8.37 -3.96 -5.13
N ASP A 13 -8.02 -4.48 -6.30
CA ASP A 13 -8.56 -5.75 -6.79
C ASP A 13 -7.76 -6.91 -6.19
N HIS A 14 -8.34 -7.58 -5.19
CA HIS A 14 -7.74 -8.76 -4.56
C HIS A 14 -7.84 -10.03 -5.40
N ALA A 15 -8.69 -10.05 -6.43
CA ALA A 15 -8.83 -11.20 -7.31
C ALA A 15 -7.78 -11.21 -8.43
N ALA A 16 -7.10 -10.09 -8.67
CA ALA A 16 -6.01 -10.00 -9.62
C ALA A 16 -4.87 -10.97 -9.26
N ALA A 17 -4.25 -11.59 -10.27
CA ALA A 17 -3.09 -12.47 -10.08
C ALA A 17 -1.92 -11.77 -9.37
N ARG A 18 -1.84 -10.44 -9.52
CA ARG A 18 -0.91 -9.55 -8.80
C ARG A 18 -1.68 -8.31 -8.33
N PRO A 19 -2.24 -8.31 -7.11
CA PRO A 19 -3.03 -7.19 -6.62
C PRO A 19 -2.17 -5.94 -6.42
N VAL A 20 -0.92 -6.14 -5.98
CA VAL A 20 0.08 -5.08 -5.75
C VAL A 20 1.46 -5.50 -6.23
N GLU A 21 2.33 -4.51 -6.44
CA GLU A 21 3.73 -4.64 -6.80
C GLU A 21 4.62 -3.84 -5.84
N VAL A 22 5.92 -4.19 -5.79
CA VAL A 22 6.90 -3.46 -4.99
C VAL A 22 7.03 -2.03 -5.50
N GLY A 23 7.09 -1.07 -4.58
CA GLY A 23 7.15 0.36 -4.87
C GLY A 23 5.79 1.05 -4.87
N GLU A 24 4.71 0.30 -5.04
CA GLU A 24 3.36 0.85 -5.00
C GLU A 24 2.94 1.28 -3.60
N VAL A 25 1.99 2.20 -3.52
CA VAL A 25 1.41 2.67 -2.26
C VAL A 25 0.03 2.09 -2.05
N VAL A 26 -0.26 1.71 -0.81
CA VAL A 26 -1.53 1.11 -0.39
C VAL A 26 -2.06 1.78 0.87
N SER A 27 -3.36 1.64 1.11
CA SER A 27 -4.00 2.13 2.32
C SER A 27 -5.13 1.24 2.81
N VAL A 28 -5.40 1.33 4.11
CA VAL A 28 -6.46 0.61 4.83
C VAL A 28 -7.79 1.34 4.70
N GLU A 29 -7.77 2.67 4.83
CA GLU A 29 -8.98 3.51 4.86
C GLU A 29 -9.17 4.31 3.56
N ALA A 30 -10.42 4.67 3.29
CA ALA A 30 -10.78 5.58 2.21
C ALA A 30 -10.12 6.95 2.41
N GLY A 31 -9.62 7.54 1.33
CA GLY A 31 -8.84 8.78 1.38
C GLY A 31 -7.34 8.58 1.63
N GLY A 32 -6.90 7.33 1.81
CA GLY A 32 -5.49 6.99 1.71
C GLY A 32 -4.70 7.17 3.00
N MET A 33 -5.30 7.05 4.19
CA MET A 33 -4.54 7.12 5.45
C MET A 33 -4.85 5.91 6.34
N PRO A 34 -3.86 5.22 6.91
CA PRO A 34 -2.42 5.40 6.71
C PRO A 34 -1.95 4.97 5.32
N ILE A 35 -0.96 5.67 4.76
CA ILE A 35 -0.26 5.29 3.53
C ILE A 35 0.88 4.36 3.89
N PHE A 36 0.97 3.24 3.18
CA PHE A 36 2.11 2.35 3.25
C PHE A 36 2.72 2.19 1.86
N ARG A 37 4.04 2.01 1.79
CA ARG A 37 4.72 1.61 0.55
C ARG A 37 5.07 0.14 0.60
N ILE A 38 4.72 -0.62 -0.43
CA ILE A 38 5.13 -2.02 -0.56
C ILE A 38 6.63 -2.06 -0.82
N VAL A 39 7.38 -2.76 0.02
CA VAL A 39 8.83 -2.97 -0.13
C VAL A 39 9.21 -4.43 -0.35
N GLY A 40 8.25 -5.34 -0.22
CA GLY A 40 8.44 -6.77 -0.53
C GLY A 40 7.13 -7.53 -0.47
N LEU A 41 7.06 -8.65 -1.17
CA LEU A 41 5.92 -9.58 -1.16
C LEU A 41 6.33 -10.90 -0.51
N ALA A 42 5.43 -11.46 0.29
CA ALA A 42 5.63 -12.69 1.06
C ALA A 42 4.33 -13.50 1.06
N GLY A 43 3.97 -14.05 -0.10
CA GLY A 43 2.72 -14.80 -0.31
C GLY A 43 1.49 -13.92 -0.09
N PRO A 44 0.58 -14.27 0.84
CA PRO A 44 -0.61 -13.45 1.12
C PRO A 44 -0.30 -12.16 1.90
N ASN A 45 0.97 -11.95 2.29
CA ASN A 45 1.43 -10.80 3.03
C ASN A 45 2.36 -9.92 2.20
N ALA A 46 2.53 -8.67 2.62
CA ALA A 46 3.52 -7.74 2.11
C ALA A 46 4.32 -7.12 3.24
N TRP A 47 5.61 -6.92 2.98
CA TRP A 47 6.43 -6.01 3.77
C TRP A 47 6.14 -4.59 3.33
N VAL A 48 5.84 -3.73 4.31
CA VAL A 48 5.50 -2.34 4.06
C VAL A 48 6.31 -1.38 4.89
N ASP A 49 6.68 -0.25 4.28
CA ASP A 49 7.20 0.93 4.97
C ASP A 49 6.04 1.84 5.36
N ASP A 50 5.97 2.19 6.63
CA ASP A 50 5.09 3.23 7.16
C ASP A 50 5.91 4.52 7.31
N PRO A 51 5.64 5.60 6.56
CA PRO A 51 6.40 6.85 6.70
C PRO A 51 6.36 7.44 8.12
N ARG A 52 5.38 7.03 8.94
CA ARG A 52 5.22 7.47 10.32
C ARG A 52 6.03 6.63 11.31
N ARG A 53 6.56 5.48 10.91
CA ARG A 53 7.28 4.56 11.80
C ARG A 53 8.56 4.04 11.14
N PRO A 54 9.71 4.05 11.84
CA PRO A 54 10.99 3.66 11.26
C PRO A 54 11.17 2.14 11.04
N VAL A 55 10.11 1.33 11.22
CA VAL A 55 10.20 -0.13 11.20
C VAL A 55 9.27 -0.69 10.13
N ARG A 56 9.83 -1.54 9.27
CA ARG A 56 9.09 -2.35 8.29
C ARG A 56 8.10 -3.27 8.97
N ARG A 57 6.89 -3.35 8.43
CA ARG A 57 5.83 -4.20 8.97
C ARG A 57 5.47 -5.28 7.95
N LEU A 58 5.31 -6.51 8.41
CA LEU A 58 4.68 -7.55 7.62
C LEU A 58 3.17 -7.46 7.85
N MET A 59 2.39 -7.27 6.79
CA MET A 59 0.93 -7.11 6.86
C MET A 59 0.23 -7.96 5.81
N PRO A 60 -0.96 -8.50 6.12
CA PRO A 60 -1.76 -9.25 5.14
C PRO A 60 -2.25 -8.30 4.04
N LEU A 61 -2.16 -8.73 2.78
CA LEU A 61 -2.63 -7.94 1.64
C LEU A 61 -4.13 -7.62 1.75
N ALA A 62 -4.91 -8.54 2.35
CA ALA A 62 -6.33 -8.35 2.61
C ALA A 62 -6.67 -7.21 3.58
N ALA A 63 -5.69 -6.67 4.32
CA ALA A 63 -5.90 -5.49 5.16
C ALA A 63 -5.96 -4.19 4.34
N PHE A 64 -5.40 -4.17 3.14
CA PHE A 64 -5.41 -2.98 2.29
C PHE A 64 -6.65 -2.97 1.41
N ARG A 65 -7.33 -1.83 1.32
CA ARG A 65 -8.51 -1.66 0.46
C ARG A 65 -8.25 -0.78 -0.75
N TRP A 66 -7.18 0.01 -0.68
CA TRP A 66 -6.87 1.04 -1.66
C TRP A 66 -5.44 0.92 -2.12
N LYS A 67 -5.25 1.23 -3.40
CA LYS A 67 -3.95 1.28 -4.06
C LYS A 67 -3.81 2.62 -4.80
N GLY A 68 -2.60 3.18 -4.77
CA GLY A 68 -2.26 4.33 -5.59
C GLY A 68 -2.15 3.94 -7.06
N ALA A 69 -2.76 4.74 -7.94
CA ALA A 69 -2.64 4.66 -9.38
C ALA A 69 -1.48 5.54 -9.89
#